data_AF-A0AAV2J759-F1
#
_entry.id   AF-A0AAV2J759-F1
#
_cell.length_a   1.000
_cell.length_b   1.000
_cell.length_c   1.000
_cell.angle_alpha   90.00
_cell.angle_beta   90.00
_cell.angle_gamma   90.00
#
_symmetry.space_group_name_H-M   'P 1'
#
loop_
_entity.id
_entity.type
_entity.pdbx_description
1 polymer ?
#
loop_
_entity_poly.entity_id
_entity_poly.type
_entity_poly.pdbx_seq_one_letter_code
_entity_poly.pdbx_strand_id
1 'polypeptide(L)'
;MATRNKITQHQAIKSIEETFDVSTSVSVIEEKLLGLDVDDVEHDDGPVVFICGKCKLPVADSFSWDGVEDSHSQILLKKVTKNVVIGKEKRVFELDKRSSCLIVDLICQGCRSVIGMVFSSTPKVLDHKRLHFCLNVADIDSYVLGSANQMLSAEGSGEQPVTLEYRGIVDHQLSEMKLMVMSMAQRLQEIEAGQ
;
A
#
# COMPACT_ATOMS: atom_id res chain seq x y z
N MET A 1 -40.35 -39.98 5.42
CA MET A 1 -40.54 -38.85 6.36
C MET A 1 -39.37 -38.89 7.33
N ALA A 2 -38.44 -37.95 7.48
CA ALA A 2 -38.26 -36.61 6.94
C ALA A 2 -36.77 -36.43 6.56
N THR A 3 -36.54 -35.62 5.53
CA THR A 3 -35.29 -35.32 4.85
C THR A 3 -34.48 -34.24 5.58
N ARG A 4 -33.14 -34.30 5.52
CA ARG A 4 -32.29 -33.13 5.80
C ARG A 4 -31.13 -33.08 4.81
N ASN A 5 -31.28 -32.15 3.87
CA ASN A 5 -30.36 -31.83 2.79
C ASN A 5 -29.02 -31.30 3.34
N LYS A 6 -27.91 -31.77 2.76
CA LYS A 6 -26.61 -31.09 2.82
C LYS A 6 -26.36 -30.47 1.44
N ILE A 7 -26.41 -29.15 1.36
CA ILE A 7 -26.02 -28.38 0.19
C ILE A 7 -24.53 -28.06 0.34
N THR A 8 -23.73 -28.70 -0.49
CA THR A 8 -22.32 -28.36 -0.74
C THR A 8 -22.32 -27.35 -1.89
N GLN A 9 -21.92 -26.11 -1.65
CA GLN A 9 -21.62 -25.17 -2.74
C GLN A 9 -20.14 -24.82 -2.71
N HIS A 10 -19.39 -25.49 -3.58
CA HIS A 10 -18.14 -24.97 -4.11
C HIS A 10 -18.52 -23.82 -5.05
N GLN A 11 -18.20 -22.58 -4.71
CA GLN A 11 -18.25 -21.49 -5.66
C GLN A 11 -16.89 -21.40 -6.36
N ALA A 12 -16.92 -21.74 -7.65
CA ALA A 12 -15.83 -21.59 -8.58
C ALA A 12 -15.53 -20.10 -8.78
N ILE A 13 -14.26 -19.73 -8.60
CA ILE A 13 -13.72 -18.42 -8.97
C ILE A 13 -13.77 -18.35 -10.50
N LYS A 14 -14.72 -17.57 -11.05
CA LYS A 14 -14.72 -17.21 -12.47
C LYS A 14 -13.69 -16.12 -12.68
N SER A 15 -12.70 -16.41 -13.52
CA SER A 15 -11.77 -15.45 -14.08
C SER A 15 -12.55 -14.42 -14.89
N ILE A 16 -12.45 -13.14 -14.53
CA ILE A 16 -12.91 -12.02 -15.35
C ILE A 16 -11.63 -11.37 -15.88
N GLU A 17 -11.26 -11.76 -17.10
CA GLU A 17 -10.38 -10.96 -17.95
C GLU A 17 -11.29 -9.98 -18.71
N GLU A 18 -11.44 -8.76 -18.19
CA GLU A 18 -12.08 -7.67 -18.91
C GLU A 18 -11.08 -6.53 -19.10
N THR A 19 -10.55 -6.50 -20.32
CA THR A 19 -9.75 -5.42 -20.90
C THR A 19 -10.56 -4.12 -20.85
N PHE A 20 -9.90 -3.05 -20.38
CA PHE A 20 -10.45 -1.72 -20.18
C PHE A 20 -11.05 -1.16 -21.48
N ASP A 21 -12.37 -0.96 -21.52
CA ASP A 21 -13.07 -0.28 -22.61
C ASP A 21 -13.37 1.17 -22.18
N VAL A 22 -12.68 2.12 -22.82
CA VAL A 22 -12.81 3.55 -22.57
C VAL A 22 -14.03 4.05 -23.35
N SER A 23 -15.18 4.09 -22.70
CA SER A 23 -16.29 5.00 -23.04
C SER A 23 -17.35 4.97 -21.95
N THR A 24 -17.16 5.78 -20.92
CA THR A 24 -18.28 6.21 -20.06
C THR A 24 -18.08 7.67 -19.70
N SER A 25 -19.09 8.47 -20.00
CA SER A 25 -19.15 9.93 -19.92
C SER A 25 -18.78 10.47 -18.54
N VAL A 26 -17.91 11.50 -18.56
CA VAL A 26 -17.23 12.16 -17.43
C VAL A 26 -18.16 12.82 -16.39
N SER A 27 -19.46 12.94 -16.66
CA SER A 27 -20.38 13.73 -15.81
C SER A 27 -20.99 12.99 -14.61
N VAL A 28 -20.75 11.69 -14.43
CA VAL A 28 -21.33 10.91 -13.30
C VAL A 28 -20.33 10.68 -12.15
N ILE A 29 -19.04 10.99 -12.38
CA ILE A 29 -17.97 10.72 -11.41
C ILE A 29 -17.80 11.87 -10.41
N GLU A 30 -18.20 13.10 -10.76
CA GLU A 30 -17.96 14.28 -9.91
C GLU A 30 -18.85 14.36 -8.66
N GLU A 31 -20.07 13.81 -8.66
CA GLU A 31 -20.93 13.87 -7.47
C GLU A 31 -20.55 12.91 -6.34
N LYS A 32 -19.72 11.90 -6.63
CA LYS A 32 -19.31 10.90 -5.62
C LYS A 32 -18.06 11.26 -4.83
N LEU A 33 -17.43 12.40 -5.15
CA LEU A 33 -16.18 12.86 -4.53
C LEU A 33 -16.37 13.94 -3.46
N LEU A 34 -17.59 14.45 -3.24
CA LEU A 34 -17.83 15.57 -2.31
C LEU A 34 -18.95 15.34 -1.27
N GLY A 35 -19.51 14.13 -1.16
CA GLY A 35 -20.55 13.80 -0.18
C GLY A 35 -20.02 13.01 1.01
N LEU A 36 -19.34 13.68 1.96
CA LEU A 36 -19.11 13.12 3.29
C LEU A 36 -20.37 13.34 4.14
N ASP A 37 -21.31 12.40 4.06
CA ASP A 37 -22.28 12.20 5.14
C ASP A 37 -21.72 11.11 6.07
N VAL A 38 -21.55 11.52 7.32
CA VAL A 38 -21.02 10.72 8.43
C VAL A 38 -22.16 9.84 8.94
N ASP A 39 -22.17 8.56 8.60
CA ASP A 39 -22.94 7.53 9.33
C ASP A 39 -22.32 6.14 9.12
N ASP A 40 -21.70 5.61 10.19
CA ASP A 40 -21.45 4.20 10.50
C ASP A 40 -21.25 3.20 9.33
N VAL A 41 -20.23 3.43 8.51
CA VAL A 41 -19.59 2.33 7.76
C VAL A 41 -18.43 1.84 8.62
N GLU A 42 -18.49 0.58 9.03
CA GLU A 42 -17.36 -0.15 9.61
C GLU A 42 -16.13 0.19 8.75
N HIS A 43 -15.20 0.96 9.30
CA HIS A 43 -13.92 1.19 8.65
C HIS A 43 -13.19 -0.14 8.74
N ASP A 44 -13.38 -0.99 7.75
CA ASP A 44 -12.44 -2.06 7.45
C ASP A 44 -11.17 -1.35 7.01
N ASP A 45 -10.37 -0.95 8.00
CA ASP A 45 -9.02 -0.46 7.81
C ASP A 45 -8.33 -1.53 6.96
N GLY A 46 -8.07 -1.19 5.69
CA GLY A 46 -7.62 -2.15 4.69
C GLY A 46 -6.39 -2.95 5.13
N PRO A 47 -5.99 -3.97 4.37
CA PRO A 47 -4.91 -4.87 4.77
C PRO A 47 -3.64 -4.12 5.17
N VAL A 48 -3.04 -4.54 6.29
CA VAL A 48 -1.89 -3.86 6.91
C VAL A 48 -0.63 -4.66 6.65
N VAL A 49 0.42 -3.97 6.24
CA VAL A 49 1.78 -4.53 6.12
C VAL A 49 2.60 -4.08 7.32
N PHE A 50 3.22 -5.03 8.00
CA PHE A 50 4.17 -4.77 9.07
C PHE A 50 5.58 -4.69 8.50
N ILE A 51 6.31 -3.65 8.88
CA ILE A 51 7.59 -3.27 8.29
C ILE A 51 8.62 -3.11 9.42
N CYS A 52 9.88 -3.53 9.21
CA CYS A 52 10.94 -3.30 10.18
C CYS A 52 11.14 -1.79 10.42
N GLY A 53 11.06 -1.35 11.68
CA GLY A 53 11.16 0.07 12.04
C GLY A 53 12.48 0.72 11.64
N LYS A 54 13.57 -0.07 11.54
CA LYS A 54 14.91 0.43 11.24
C LYS A 54 15.22 0.54 9.74
N CYS A 55 14.98 -0.51 8.96
CA CYS A 55 15.37 -0.55 7.53
C CYS A 55 14.19 -0.60 6.56
N LYS A 56 12.96 -0.48 7.05
CA LYS A 56 11.72 -0.45 6.28
C LYS A 56 11.51 -1.69 5.38
N LEU A 57 12.14 -2.82 5.73
CA LEU A 57 11.92 -4.10 5.04
C LEU A 57 10.60 -4.71 5.51
N PRO A 58 9.67 -5.12 4.62
CA PRO A 58 8.42 -5.77 5.00
C PRO A 58 8.67 -7.11 5.70
N VAL A 59 8.09 -7.32 6.87
CA VAL A 59 8.32 -8.50 7.72
C VAL A 59 7.09 -9.37 7.88
N ALA A 60 5.89 -8.82 7.79
CA ALA A 60 4.63 -9.56 7.88
C ALA A 60 3.43 -8.74 7.38
N ASP A 61 2.23 -9.31 7.49
CA ASP A 61 0.95 -8.69 7.14
C ASP A 61 -0.19 -9.15 8.08
N SER A 62 -1.30 -8.41 8.05
CA SER A 62 -2.47 -8.66 8.91
C SER A 62 -3.25 -9.93 8.56
N PHE A 63 -3.05 -10.56 7.39
CA PHE A 63 -3.74 -11.82 7.05
C PHE A 63 -3.32 -13.00 7.93
N SER A 64 -2.16 -12.87 8.57
CA SER A 64 -1.64 -13.85 9.52
C SER A 64 -1.92 -13.51 10.98
N TRP A 65 -2.67 -12.44 11.25
CA TRP A 65 -2.98 -11.98 12.61
C TRP A 65 -3.64 -13.06 13.45
N ASP A 66 -3.19 -13.19 14.70
CA ASP A 66 -3.77 -14.11 15.68
C ASP A 66 -4.11 -13.44 17.02
N GLY A 67 -3.60 -12.25 17.29
CA GLY A 67 -3.94 -11.50 18.49
C GLY A 67 -2.91 -10.47 18.90
N VAL A 68 -3.12 -9.90 20.08
CA VAL A 68 -2.22 -8.96 20.75
C VAL A 68 -1.85 -9.49 22.13
N GLU A 69 -0.62 -9.24 22.55
CA GLU A 69 -0.16 -9.44 23.92
C GLU A 69 0.07 -8.08 24.57
N ASP A 70 -0.88 -7.67 25.40
CA ASP A 70 -0.89 -6.35 26.01
C ASP A 70 0.29 -6.12 26.98
N SER A 71 0.71 -7.18 27.68
CA SER A 71 1.74 -7.10 28.74
C SER A 71 3.12 -6.68 28.23
N HIS A 72 3.44 -7.01 26.97
CA HIS A 72 4.74 -6.73 26.36
C HIS A 72 4.64 -5.91 25.08
N SER A 73 3.45 -5.40 24.76
CA SER A 73 3.18 -4.65 23.52
C SER A 73 3.68 -5.41 22.28
N GLN A 74 3.18 -6.63 22.12
CA GLN A 74 3.53 -7.51 21.00
C GLN A 74 2.30 -7.87 20.19
N ILE A 75 2.49 -8.03 18.89
CA ILE A 75 1.48 -8.59 17.99
C ILE A 75 1.81 -10.06 17.72
N LEU A 76 0.78 -10.90 17.70
CA LEU A 76 0.91 -12.34 17.45
C LEU A 76 0.47 -12.66 16.04
N LEU A 77 1.36 -13.35 15.32
CA LEU A 77 1.13 -13.76 13.94
C LEU A 77 1.35 -15.25 13.77
N LYS A 78 0.56 -15.89 12.91
CA LYS A 78 0.74 -17.29 12.50
C LYS A 78 1.90 -17.48 11.52
N LYS A 79 2.22 -16.45 10.74
CA LYS A 79 3.23 -16.48 9.67
C LYS A 79 3.95 -15.14 9.58
N VAL A 80 5.18 -15.18 9.09
CA VAL A 80 6.00 -14.01 8.74
C VAL A 80 6.62 -14.23 7.36
N THR A 81 7.14 -13.18 6.74
CA THR A 81 7.82 -13.30 5.45
C THR A 81 9.21 -13.93 5.61
N LYS A 82 9.84 -14.28 4.47
CA LYS A 82 11.24 -14.78 4.45
C LYS A 82 12.26 -13.73 4.93
N ASN A 83 11.84 -12.47 5.06
CA ASN A 83 12.68 -11.37 5.55
C ASN A 83 12.87 -11.41 7.06
N VAL A 84 12.27 -12.38 7.77
CA VAL A 84 12.48 -12.63 9.19
C VAL A 84 13.23 -13.94 9.36
N VAL A 85 14.34 -13.88 10.10
CA VAL A 85 15.19 -15.03 10.42
C VAL A 85 14.99 -15.37 11.89
N ILE A 86 14.72 -16.64 12.18
CA ILE A 86 14.69 -17.14 13.55
C ILE A 86 16.15 -17.31 14.02
N GLY A 87 16.48 -16.71 15.16
CA GLY A 87 17.78 -16.82 15.79
C GLY A 87 18.15 -18.27 16.12
N LYS A 88 19.43 -18.52 16.41
CA LYS A 88 19.90 -19.85 16.82
C LYS A 88 19.94 -20.02 18.34
N GLU A 89 20.14 -18.91 19.05
CA GLU A 89 20.31 -18.90 20.49
C GLU A 89 18.95 -18.85 21.18
N LYS A 90 18.81 -19.67 22.22
CA LYS A 90 17.64 -19.69 23.09
C LYS A 90 17.98 -18.92 24.35
N ARG A 91 17.09 -18.01 24.76
CA ARG A 91 17.22 -17.27 26.03
C ARG A 91 16.00 -17.53 26.92
N VAL A 92 16.21 -17.41 28.23
CA VAL A 92 15.13 -17.49 29.21
C VAL A 92 14.36 -16.17 29.18
N PHE A 93 13.04 -16.26 29.13
CA PHE A 93 12.12 -15.13 29.21
C PHE A 93 11.21 -15.31 30.41
N GLU A 94 11.31 -14.40 31.36
CA GLU A 94 10.48 -14.39 32.55
C GLU A 94 9.26 -13.50 32.28
N LEU A 95 8.07 -14.09 32.22
CA LEU A 95 6.82 -13.31 32.15
C LEU A 95 6.47 -12.76 33.54
N ASP A 96 6.56 -13.62 34.55
CA ASP A 96 6.27 -13.33 35.95
C ASP A 96 7.26 -14.05 36.85
N LYS A 97 7.31 -13.68 38.14
CA LYS A 97 8.16 -14.30 39.18
C LYS A 97 7.99 -15.83 39.36
N ARG A 98 7.04 -16.46 38.65
CA ARG A 98 6.71 -17.89 38.78
C ARG A 98 6.71 -18.66 37.45
N SER A 99 6.84 -17.99 36.31
CA SER A 99 6.75 -18.61 34.99
C SER A 99 7.83 -18.11 34.04
N SER A 100 8.74 -19.01 33.69
CA SER A 100 9.79 -18.80 32.71
C SER A 100 9.51 -19.60 31.45
N CYS A 101 9.75 -19.00 30.29
CA CYS A 101 9.71 -19.62 28.99
C CYS A 101 11.10 -19.63 28.35
N LEU A 102 11.32 -20.51 27.37
CA LEU A 102 12.45 -20.41 26.46
C LEU A 102 11.99 -19.74 25.17
N ILE A 103 12.71 -18.72 24.75
CA ILE A 103 12.38 -17.94 23.55
C ILE A 103 13.58 -17.90 22.61
N VAL A 104 13.29 -17.61 21.35
CA VAL A 104 14.27 -17.37 20.30
C VAL A 104 13.95 -16.06 19.62
N ASP A 105 14.97 -15.27 19.33
CA ASP A 105 14.80 -13.95 18.73
C ASP A 105 14.38 -14.03 17.27
N LEU A 106 13.52 -13.10 16.85
CA LEU A 106 13.20 -12.85 15.45
C LEU A 106 14.06 -11.70 14.95
N ILE A 107 14.83 -11.96 13.90
CA ILE A 107 15.86 -11.05 13.38
C ILE A 107 15.47 -10.59 11.99
N CYS A 108 15.46 -9.28 11.75
CA CYS A 108 15.27 -8.73 10.41
C CYS A 108 16.44 -9.13 9.50
N GLN A 109 16.15 -9.72 8.33
CA GLN A 109 17.17 -10.12 7.36
C GLN A 109 17.93 -8.91 6.79
N GLY A 110 17.27 -7.75 6.66
CA GLY A 110 17.85 -6.54 6.06
C GLY A 110 18.91 -5.87 6.93
N CYS A 111 18.56 -5.54 8.18
CA CYS A 111 19.45 -4.78 9.07
C CYS A 111 19.96 -5.56 10.29
N ARG A 112 19.62 -6.84 10.41
CA ARG A 112 20.02 -7.74 11.50
C ARG A 112 19.57 -7.31 12.91
N SER A 113 18.66 -6.34 13.03
CA SER A 113 18.06 -6.00 14.33
C SER A 113 17.10 -7.10 14.79
N VAL A 114 17.00 -7.28 16.10
CA VAL A 114 15.91 -8.05 16.71
C VAL A 114 14.63 -7.24 16.57
N ILE A 115 13.55 -7.88 16.13
CA ILE A 115 12.23 -7.26 15.90
C ILE A 115 11.11 -7.96 16.68
N GLY A 116 11.46 -8.99 17.46
CA GLY A 116 10.49 -9.82 18.15
C GLY A 116 11.09 -11.13 18.62
N MET A 117 10.22 -12.09 18.91
CA MET A 117 10.58 -13.38 19.49
C MET A 117 9.54 -14.47 19.16
N VAL A 118 9.93 -15.73 19.34
CA VAL A 118 9.03 -16.90 19.31
C VAL A 118 9.26 -17.75 20.53
N PHE A 119 8.19 -18.27 21.13
CA PHE A 119 8.26 -19.20 22.24
C PHE A 119 8.68 -20.60 21.77
N SER A 120 9.88 -21.03 22.16
CA SER A 120 10.40 -22.38 21.92
C SER A 120 9.88 -23.39 22.95
N SER A 121 9.68 -22.98 24.20
CA SER A 121 9.20 -23.84 25.28
C SER A 121 8.39 -23.03 26.27
N THR A 122 7.21 -23.54 26.61
CA THR A 122 6.20 -22.88 27.43
C THR A 122 5.70 -23.84 28.51
N PRO A 123 5.50 -23.38 29.75
CA PRO A 123 4.69 -24.08 30.73
C PRO A 123 3.26 -24.30 30.22
N LYS A 124 2.53 -25.29 30.75
CA LYS A 124 1.16 -25.64 30.30
C LYS A 124 0.20 -24.46 30.29
N VAL A 125 0.31 -23.55 31.25
CA VAL A 125 -0.54 -22.35 31.36
C VAL A 125 -0.32 -21.37 30.20
N LEU A 126 0.87 -21.39 29.58
CA LEU A 126 1.28 -20.49 28.51
C LEU A 126 1.37 -21.17 27.15
N ASP A 127 0.89 -22.42 27.03
CA ASP A 127 1.04 -23.21 25.80
C ASP A 127 0.25 -22.61 24.63
N HIS A 128 -0.79 -21.81 24.91
CA HIS A 128 -1.52 -21.04 23.90
C HIS A 128 -0.64 -19.98 23.20
N LYS A 129 0.45 -19.52 23.84
CA LYS A 129 1.41 -18.59 23.24
C LYS A 129 2.44 -19.30 22.35
N ARG A 130 2.51 -20.63 22.41
CA ARG A 130 3.43 -21.42 21.59
C ARG A 130 3.01 -21.32 20.12
N LEU A 131 4.00 -21.36 19.21
CA LEU A 131 3.81 -21.36 17.75
C LEU A 131 3.36 -20.05 17.11
N HIS A 132 3.38 -18.94 17.84
CA HIS A 132 3.15 -17.61 17.29
C HIS A 132 4.46 -16.85 17.11
N PHE A 133 4.56 -16.07 16.05
CA PHE A 133 5.58 -15.05 15.88
C PHE A 133 5.11 -13.81 16.65
N CYS A 134 5.86 -13.42 17.67
CA CYS A 134 5.57 -12.24 18.49
C CYS A 134 6.46 -11.10 18.01
N LEU A 135 5.91 -10.15 17.24
CA LEU A 135 6.65 -8.94 16.84
C LEU A 135 6.47 -7.86 17.89
N ASN A 136 7.56 -7.20 18.29
CA ASN A 136 7.50 -6.09 19.22
C ASN A 136 6.99 -4.85 18.49
N VAL A 137 5.93 -4.22 19.01
CA VAL A 137 5.36 -3.01 18.41
C VAL A 137 6.38 -1.87 18.31
N ALA A 138 7.31 -1.77 19.26
CA ALA A 138 8.36 -0.75 19.24
C ALA A 138 9.41 -0.94 18.11
N ASP A 139 9.53 -2.15 17.56
CA ASP A 139 10.56 -2.49 16.57
C ASP A 139 10.01 -2.57 15.13
N ILE A 140 8.71 -2.31 14.96
CA ILE A 140 7.99 -2.38 13.67
C ILE A 140 7.16 -1.12 13.42
N ASP A 141 6.93 -0.83 12.14
CA ASP A 141 5.91 0.14 11.68
C ASP A 141 4.79 -0.62 10.96
N SER A 142 3.61 0.00 10.86
CA SER A 142 2.48 -0.49 10.08
C SER A 142 2.18 0.45 8.90
N TYR A 143 1.79 -0.14 7.77
CA TYR A 143 1.30 0.59 6.61
C TYR A 143 0.00 -0.04 6.13
N VAL A 144 -1.08 0.75 6.11
CA VAL A 144 -2.39 0.36 5.58
C VAL A 144 -2.35 0.48 4.06
N LEU A 145 -2.59 -0.61 3.34
CA LEU A 145 -2.61 -0.57 1.87
C LEU A 145 -3.74 0.33 1.38
N GLY A 146 -3.44 1.19 0.41
CA GLY A 146 -4.40 2.18 -0.11
C GLY A 146 -4.50 3.48 0.68
N SER A 147 -3.75 3.64 1.79
CA SER A 147 -3.76 4.87 2.60
C SER A 147 -3.07 6.08 1.95
N ALA A 148 -2.29 5.89 0.88
CA ALA A 148 -1.63 6.97 0.15
C ALA A 148 -2.65 7.77 -0.70
N ASN A 149 -3.26 8.78 -0.09
CA ASN A 149 -4.28 9.64 -0.69
C ASN A 149 -3.74 10.98 -1.22
N GLN A 150 -2.50 11.35 -0.87
CA GLN A 150 -1.88 12.58 -1.34
C GLN A 150 -1.45 12.41 -2.79
N MET A 151 -2.21 13.03 -3.69
CA MET A 151 -1.74 13.29 -5.05
C MET A 151 -0.78 14.47 -4.99
N LEU A 152 0.35 14.38 -5.72
CA LEU A 152 1.04 15.61 -6.12
C LEU A 152 -0.03 16.47 -6.79
N SER A 153 -0.16 17.73 -6.37
CA SER A 153 -0.91 18.72 -7.14
C SER A 153 -0.18 18.86 -8.47
N ALA A 154 -0.43 17.94 -9.39
CA ALA A 154 -0.28 18.19 -10.80
C ALA A 154 -1.28 19.31 -11.05
N GLU A 155 -0.74 20.53 -11.10
CA GLU A 155 -1.34 21.64 -11.80
C GLU A 155 -2.51 22.30 -11.04
N GLY A 156 -2.39 23.61 -10.80
CA GLY A 156 -3.45 24.37 -10.16
C GLY A 156 -4.70 24.34 -11.04
N SER A 157 -5.74 23.61 -10.63
CA SER A 157 -7.13 23.63 -11.11
C SER A 157 -7.40 23.93 -12.61
N GLY A 158 -6.50 23.64 -13.55
CA GLY A 158 -6.70 24.05 -14.94
C GLY A 158 -5.51 24.04 -15.88
N GLU A 159 -4.29 23.73 -15.43
CA GLU A 159 -3.24 23.43 -16.40
C GLU A 159 -3.48 21.99 -16.91
N GLN A 160 -3.65 21.89 -18.23
CA GLN A 160 -3.78 20.62 -18.92
C GLN A 160 -2.37 20.13 -19.22
N PRO A 161 -2.03 18.87 -18.88
CA PRO A 161 -0.69 18.37 -19.12
C PRO A 161 -0.37 18.47 -20.62
N VAL A 162 0.82 19.02 -20.93
CA VAL A 162 1.28 19.21 -22.31
C VAL A 162 1.36 17.86 -23.01
N THR A 163 0.41 17.59 -23.91
CA THR A 163 0.39 16.35 -24.69
C THR A 163 1.25 16.49 -25.96
N LEU A 164 1.67 15.35 -26.53
CA LEU A 164 2.43 15.35 -27.78
C LEU A 164 1.62 15.95 -28.94
N GLU A 165 0.30 15.75 -28.94
CA GLU A 165 -0.61 16.35 -29.92
C GLU A 165 -0.66 17.87 -29.76
N TYR A 166 -0.75 18.37 -28.52
CA TYR A 166 -0.72 19.80 -28.23
C TYR A 166 0.60 20.44 -28.71
N ARG A 167 1.73 19.77 -28.48
CA ARG A 167 3.03 20.22 -29.01
C ARG A 167 3.03 20.31 -30.54
N GLY A 168 2.49 19.30 -31.23
CA GLY A 168 2.39 19.31 -32.69
C GLY A 168 1.54 20.47 -33.21
N ILE A 169 0.44 20.77 -32.53
CA ILE A 169 -0.45 21.91 -32.86
C ILE A 169 0.29 23.24 -32.67
N VAL A 170 0.97 23.43 -31.54
CA VAL A 170 1.72 24.66 -31.26
C VAL A 170 2.87 24.85 -32.25
N ASP A 171 3.64 23.79 -32.55
CA ASP A 171 4.74 23.85 -33.52
C ASP A 171 4.23 24.22 -34.93
N HIS A 172 3.06 23.72 -35.31
CA HIS A 172 2.41 24.09 -36.57
C HIS A 172 1.98 25.57 -36.58
N GLN A 173 1.30 26.03 -35.53
CA GLN A 173 0.88 27.43 -35.39
C GLN A 173 2.06 28.40 -35.40
N LEU A 174 3.16 28.05 -34.70
CA LEU A 174 4.39 28.84 -34.70
C LEU A 174 5.04 28.89 -36.09
N SER A 175 4.95 27.80 -36.87
CA SER A 175 5.47 27.76 -38.24
C SER A 175 4.67 28.66 -39.19
N GLU A 176 3.33 28.65 -39.09
CA GLU A 176 2.47 29.55 -39.86
C GLU A 176 2.70 31.02 -39.49
N MET A 177 2.75 31.33 -38.20
CA MET A 177 3.04 32.68 -37.72
C MET A 177 4.40 33.18 -38.20
N LYS A 178 5.43 32.31 -38.16
CA LYS A 178 6.76 32.63 -38.69
C LYS A 178 6.70 33.00 -40.17
N LEU A 179 5.97 32.24 -40.99
CA LEU A 179 5.84 32.52 -42.41
C LEU A 179 5.15 33.87 -42.67
N MET A 180 4.10 34.17 -41.92
CA MET A 180 3.39 35.45 -42.00
C MET A 180 4.31 36.63 -41.66
N VAL A 181 5.05 36.54 -40.55
CA VAL A 181 5.99 37.58 -40.10
C VAL A 181 7.11 37.80 -41.11
N MET A 182 7.66 36.72 -41.68
CA MET A 182 8.69 36.83 -42.71
C MET A 182 8.18 37.51 -43.99
N SER A 183 6.96 37.19 -44.43
CA SER A 183 6.33 37.85 -45.58
C SER A 183 6.10 39.34 -45.34
N MET A 184 5.62 39.71 -44.14
CA MET A 184 5.46 41.11 -43.76
C MET A 184 6.80 41.86 -43.72
N ALA A 185 7.84 41.24 -43.16
CA ALA A 185 9.18 41.81 -43.12
C ALA A 185 9.75 42.04 -44.52
N GLN A 186 9.55 41.09 -45.44
CA GLN A 186 9.97 41.25 -46.84
C GLN A 186 9.25 42.42 -47.52
N ARG A 187 7.92 42.53 -47.37
CA ARG A 187 7.16 43.64 -47.95
C ARG A 187 7.55 45.00 -47.36
N LEU A 188 7.89 45.05 -46.08
CA LEU A 188 8.40 46.27 -45.45
C LEU A 188 9.77 46.67 -46.02
N GLN A 189 10.67 45.71 -46.23
CA GLN A 189 11.96 45.98 -46.88
C GLN A 189 11.81 46.52 -48.30
N GLU A 190 10.85 46.00 -49.06
CA GLU A 190 10.55 46.50 -50.42
C GLU A 190 10.08 47.96 -50.41
N ILE A 191 9.26 48.35 -49.42
CA ILE A 191 8.77 49.73 -49.24
C ILE A 191 9.90 50.65 -48.75
N GLU A 192 10.72 50.19 -47.81
CA GLU A 192 11.86 50.95 -47.26
C GLU A 192 12.97 51.17 -48.31
N ALA A 193 13.12 50.25 -49.26
CA ALA A 193 14.07 50.34 -50.36
C ALA A 193 13.67 51.33 -51.48
N GLY A 194 12.49 51.95 -51.40
CA GLY A 194 12.11 53.06 -52.28
C GLY A 194 11.69 52.66 -53.70
N GLN A 195 10.93 51.57 -53.85
CA GLN A 195 10.05 51.37 -55.02
C GLN A 195 8.63 51.89 -54.74
#